data_AF-A0A7G2CLS9-F1
#
_entry.id   AF-A0A7G2CLS9-F1
#
_cell.length_a   1.000
_cell.length_b   1.000
_cell.length_c   1.000
_cell.angle_alpha   90.00
_cell.angle_beta   90.00
_cell.angle_gamma   90.00
#
_symmetry.space_group_name_H-M   'P 1'
#
loop_
_entity.id
_entity.type
_entity.pdbx_description
1 polymer ?
#
loop_
_entity_poly.entity_id
_entity_poly.type
_entity_poly.pdbx_seq_one_letter_code
_entity_poly.pdbx_strand_id
1 'polypeptide(L)'
;MDHHCVYLNNCISNRNYKYFFLLLAYSTVCGVLGVVSLCVVLFGLFPAEALWRRKSWFLEVLAFFLYVLFVAYLLQYHVMLLWSGRTTIAHLGDKTRETFMIQQGFPHKSSVRDRCAAHFTGDSLLLVEGGARRGGSRQARWREVFGVGGPVWYHLLPLSPRRSEGGSKAQST
;
A
#
# COMPACT_ATOMS: atom_id res chain seq x y z
N MET A 1 -3.62 10.66 7.17
CA MET A 1 -4.47 10.11 6.08
C MET A 1 -3.53 9.69 4.97
N ASP A 2 -3.55 8.44 4.51
CA ASP A 2 -2.60 7.91 3.51
C ASP A 2 -2.86 8.53 2.13
N HIS A 3 -4.11 8.45 1.64
CA HIS A 3 -4.56 9.11 0.41
C HIS A 3 -6.09 9.11 0.33
N HIS A 4 -6.67 9.95 -0.54
CA HIS A 4 -8.08 9.83 -0.92
C HIS A 4 -8.18 8.91 -2.13
N CYS A 5 -8.89 7.78 -2.00
CA CYS A 5 -9.05 6.83 -3.10
C CYS A 5 -10.35 7.17 -3.85
N VAL A 6 -10.21 7.72 -5.06
CA VAL A 6 -11.35 8.06 -5.93
C VAL A 6 -12.20 6.84 -6.29
N TYR A 7 -11.59 5.66 -6.40
CA TYR A 7 -12.29 4.41 -6.74
C TYR A 7 -13.20 3.90 -5.62
N LEU A 8 -12.89 4.22 -4.37
CA LEU A 8 -13.71 3.87 -3.20
C LEU A 8 -14.53 5.04 -2.69
N ASN A 9 -14.39 6.22 -3.30
CA ASN A 9 -14.95 7.48 -2.82
C ASN A 9 -14.73 7.68 -1.31
N ASN A 10 -13.55 7.28 -0.80
CA ASN A 10 -13.25 7.26 0.63
C ASN A 10 -11.78 7.55 0.90
N CYS A 11 -11.50 8.14 2.05
CA CYS A 11 -10.14 8.40 2.53
C CYS A 11 -9.53 7.13 3.14
N ILE A 12 -8.37 6.73 2.64
CA ILE A 12 -7.59 5.62 3.19
C ILE A 12 -6.64 6.16 4.26
N SER A 13 -6.59 5.47 5.39
CA SER A 13 -5.89 5.84 6.62
C SER A 13 -5.46 4.58 7.37
N ASN A 14 -4.64 4.73 8.42
CA ASN A 14 -4.16 3.59 9.22
C ASN A 14 -5.30 2.72 9.81
N ARG A 15 -6.52 3.24 9.99
CA ARG A 15 -7.66 2.48 10.55
C ARG A 15 -8.32 1.56 9.52
N ASN A 16 -8.38 1.97 8.25
CA ASN A 16 -9.01 1.19 7.16
C ASN A 16 -8.00 0.64 6.13
N TYR A 17 -6.70 0.85 6.35
CA TYR A 17 -5.63 0.38 5.46
C TYR A 17 -5.65 -1.16 5.29
N LYS A 18 -5.96 -1.93 6.34
CA LYS A 18 -6.09 -3.39 6.24
C LYS A 18 -7.14 -3.80 5.21
N TYR A 19 -8.31 -3.16 5.23
CA TYR A 19 -9.41 -3.47 4.30
C TYR A 19 -9.04 -3.13 2.86
N PHE A 20 -8.42 -1.97 2.66
CA PHE A 20 -7.93 -1.56 1.35
C PHE A 20 -6.87 -2.52 0.79
N PHE A 21 -5.91 -2.95 1.61
CA PHE A 21 -4.89 -3.91 1.20
C PHE A 21 -5.51 -5.26 0.83
N LEU A 22 -6.46 -5.75 1.64
CA LEU A 22 -7.17 -7.00 1.35
C LEU A 22 -8.01 -6.89 0.07
N LEU A 23 -8.66 -5.75 -0.17
CA LEU A 23 -9.37 -5.50 -1.42
C LEU A 23 -8.45 -5.63 -2.63
N LEU A 24 -7.26 -5.02 -2.60
CA LEU A 24 -6.28 -5.15 -3.68
C LEU A 24 -5.83 -6.60 -3.85
N ALA A 25 -5.48 -7.29 -2.75
CA ALA A 25 -5.03 -8.67 -2.79
C ALA A 25 -6.10 -9.62 -3.38
N TYR A 26 -7.35 -9.53 -2.91
CA TYR A 26 -8.44 -10.35 -3.44
C TYR A 26 -8.79 -9.99 -4.87
N SER A 27 -8.82 -8.70 -5.22
CA SER A 27 -9.07 -8.27 -6.60
C SER A 27 -8.00 -8.81 -7.55
N THR A 28 -6.73 -8.81 -7.16
CA THR A 28 -5.64 -9.41 -7.95
C THR A 28 -5.82 -10.92 -8.10
N VAL A 29 -6.09 -11.65 -7.01
CA VAL A 29 -6.28 -13.12 -7.06
C VAL A 29 -7.48 -13.49 -7.92
N CYS A 30 -8.65 -12.90 -7.67
CA CYS A 30 -9.86 -13.12 -8.46
C CYS A 30 -9.64 -12.72 -9.93
N GLY A 31 -8.93 -11.62 -10.18
CA GLY A 31 -8.57 -11.17 -11.52
C GLY A 31 -7.73 -12.19 -12.28
N VAL A 32 -6.66 -12.71 -11.66
CA VAL A 32 -5.81 -13.75 -12.26
C VAL A 32 -6.61 -15.03 -12.53
N LEU A 33 -7.41 -15.49 -11.57
CA LEU A 33 -8.30 -16.65 -11.77
C LEU A 33 -9.30 -16.42 -12.90
N GLY A 34 -9.83 -15.20 -13.03
CA GLY A 34 -10.69 -14.79 -14.14
C GLY A 34 -9.99 -14.87 -15.48
N VAL A 35 -8.75 -14.36 -15.60
CA VAL A 35 -7.96 -14.42 -16.84
C VAL A 35 -7.69 -15.87 -17.23
N VAL A 36 -7.28 -16.70 -16.27
CA VAL A 36 -7.04 -18.13 -16.51
C VAL A 36 -8.33 -18.81 -16.99
N SER A 37 -9.44 -18.58 -16.31
CA SER A 37 -10.75 -19.16 -16.68
C SER A 37 -11.17 -18.72 -18.08
N LEU A 38 -10.99 -17.44 -18.40
CA LEU A 38 -11.31 -16.88 -19.71
C LEU A 38 -10.44 -17.49 -20.82
N CYS A 39 -9.13 -17.66 -20.58
CA CYS A 39 -8.26 -18.36 -21.53
C CYS A 39 -8.70 -19.81 -21.74
N VAL A 40 -9.03 -20.54 -20.68
CA VAL A 40 -9.52 -21.93 -20.78
C VAL A 40 -10.81 -22.00 -21.62
N VAL A 41 -11.75 -21.09 -21.39
CA VAL A 41 -13.01 -21.04 -22.16
C VAL A 41 -12.75 -20.69 -23.62
N LEU A 42 -11.99 -19.62 -23.89
CA LEU A 42 -11.76 -19.15 -25.25
C LEU A 42 -10.98 -20.15 -26.10
N PHE A 43 -9.89 -20.72 -25.56
CA PHE A 43 -9.04 -21.64 -26.31
C PHE A 43 -9.48 -23.11 -26.22
N GLY A 44 -10.26 -23.47 -25.20
CA GLY A 44 -10.72 -24.85 -24.99
C GLY A 44 -12.10 -25.15 -25.60
N LEU A 45 -12.98 -24.15 -25.75
CA LEU A 45 -14.36 -24.37 -26.19
C LEU A 45 -14.69 -23.77 -27.57
N PHE A 46 -13.89 -22.81 -28.06
CA PHE A 46 -14.16 -22.14 -29.33
C PHE A 46 -13.10 -22.48 -30.39
N PRO A 47 -13.52 -22.74 -31.65
CA PRO A 47 -12.57 -22.85 -32.75
C PRO A 47 -11.95 -21.47 -33.05
N ALA A 48 -10.71 -21.47 -33.52
CA ALA A 48 -9.93 -20.23 -33.79
C ALA A 48 -10.68 -19.24 -34.72
N GLU A 49 -11.42 -19.77 -35.69
CA GLU A 49 -12.23 -18.98 -36.64
C GLU A 49 -13.39 -18.21 -35.97
N ALA A 50 -13.93 -18.73 -34.86
CA ALA A 50 -14.97 -18.06 -34.10
C ALA A 50 -14.40 -16.92 -33.25
N LEU A 51 -13.21 -17.13 -32.67
CA LEU A 51 -12.49 -16.11 -31.90
C LEU A 51 -12.14 -14.90 -32.79
N TRP A 52 -11.58 -15.15 -33.97
CA TRP A 52 -11.14 -14.09 -34.89
C TRP A 52 -12.27 -13.24 -35.47
N ARG A 53 -13.46 -13.84 -35.62
CA ARG A 53 -14.62 -13.17 -36.20
C ARG A 53 -15.22 -12.11 -35.28
N ARG A 54 -15.08 -12.26 -33.97
CA ARG A 54 -15.68 -11.37 -32.98
C ARG A 54 -14.63 -10.48 -32.32
N LYS A 55 -14.32 -9.38 -33.00
CA LYS A 55 -13.35 -8.36 -32.54
C LYS A 55 -13.64 -7.81 -31.13
N SER A 56 -14.89 -7.82 -30.67
CA SER A 56 -15.25 -7.33 -29.32
C SER A 56 -14.62 -8.15 -28.19
N TRP A 57 -14.45 -9.47 -28.36
CA TRP A 57 -13.85 -10.33 -27.36
C TRP A 57 -12.38 -9.97 -27.09
N PHE A 58 -11.63 -9.59 -28.13
CA PHE A 58 -10.25 -9.16 -27.95
C PHE A 58 -10.15 -7.89 -27.11
N LEU A 59 -11.04 -6.91 -27.33
CA LEU A 59 -11.06 -5.68 -26.55
C LEU A 59 -11.43 -5.93 -25.09
N GLU A 60 -12.41 -6.81 -24.84
CA GLU A 60 -12.82 -7.19 -23.48
C GLU A 60 -11.69 -7.92 -22.74
N VAL A 61 -11.06 -8.92 -23.37
CA VAL A 61 -9.92 -9.67 -22.79
C VAL A 61 -8.76 -8.72 -22.50
N LEU A 62 -8.42 -7.84 -23.43
CA LEU A 62 -7.33 -6.87 -23.27
C LEU A 62 -7.63 -5.89 -22.12
N ALA A 63 -8.84 -5.33 -22.07
CA ALA A 63 -9.24 -4.42 -21.00
C ALA A 63 -9.18 -5.10 -19.63
N PHE A 64 -9.67 -6.35 -19.54
CA PHE A 64 -9.61 -7.12 -18.31
C PHE A 64 -8.18 -7.44 -17.89
N PHE A 65 -7.32 -7.84 -18.83
CA PHE A 65 -5.91 -8.08 -18.56
C PHE A 65 -5.19 -6.83 -18.05
N LEU A 66 -5.42 -5.68 -18.69
CA LEU A 66 -4.86 -4.39 -18.25
C LEU A 66 -5.35 -3.98 -16.86
N TYR A 67 -6.62 -4.23 -16.54
CA TYR A 67 -7.17 -4.03 -15.20
C TYR A 67 -6.43 -4.89 -14.16
N VAL A 68 -6.21 -6.19 -14.44
CA VAL A 68 -5.48 -7.07 -13.52
C VAL A 68 -4.04 -6.60 -13.31
N LEU A 69 -3.35 -6.19 -14.38
CA LEU A 69 -2.01 -5.61 -14.29
C LEU A 69 -1.97 -4.34 -13.44
N PHE A 70 -2.94 -3.44 -13.64
CA PHE A 70 -3.06 -2.21 -12.87
C PHE A 70 -3.25 -2.49 -11.38
N VAL A 71 -4.19 -3.37 -11.01
CA VAL A 71 -4.43 -3.71 -9.60
C VAL A 71 -3.23 -4.45 -9.00
N ALA A 72 -2.60 -5.36 -9.74
CA ALA A 72 -1.40 -6.07 -9.29
C ALA A 72 -0.22 -5.11 -9.04
N TYR A 73 -0.02 -4.12 -9.92
CA TYR A 73 0.98 -3.08 -9.74
C TYR A 73 0.71 -2.26 -8.47
N LEU A 74 -0.54 -1.85 -8.23
CA LEU A 74 -0.92 -1.15 -7.00
C LEU A 74 -0.65 -2.02 -5.76
N LEU A 75 -1.03 -3.30 -5.80
CA LEU A 75 -0.74 -4.23 -4.70
C LEU A 75 0.77 -4.33 -4.43
N GLN A 76 1.58 -4.48 -5.47
CA GLN A 76 3.04 -4.56 -5.37
C GLN A 76 3.63 -3.28 -4.75
N TYR A 77 3.12 -2.11 -5.14
CA TYR A 77 3.52 -0.84 -4.57
C TYR A 77 3.19 -0.77 -3.07
N HIS A 78 1.99 -1.15 -2.66
CA HIS A 78 1.61 -1.17 -1.25
C HIS A 78 2.38 -2.22 -0.43
N VAL A 79 2.69 -3.38 -1.01
CA VAL A 79 3.58 -4.38 -0.39
C VAL A 79 4.99 -3.81 -0.17
N MET A 80 5.54 -3.11 -1.16
CA MET A 80 6.84 -2.43 -1.03
C MET A 80 6.82 -1.40 0.10
N LEU A 81 5.74 -0.63 0.25
CA LEU A 81 5.58 0.33 1.35
C LEU A 81 5.54 -0.36 2.72
N LEU A 82 4.79 -1.46 2.87
CA LEU A 82 4.79 -2.25 4.11
C LEU A 82 6.19 -2.77 4.45
N TRP A 83 6.90 -3.31 3.47
CA TRP A 83 8.23 -3.86 3.70
C TRP A 83 9.28 -2.80 3.98
N SER A 84 9.18 -1.63 3.35
CA SER A 84 10.12 -0.52 3.55
C SER A 84 9.88 0.24 4.84
N GLY A 85 8.73 0.05 5.51
CA GLY A 85 8.40 0.75 6.76
C GLY A 85 8.19 2.26 6.61
N ARG A 86 8.07 2.74 5.37
CA ARG A 86 7.74 4.13 5.07
C ARG A 86 6.25 4.21 4.79
N THR A 87 5.58 5.18 5.40
CA THR A 87 4.25 5.59 4.93
C THR A 87 4.41 6.31 3.58
N THR A 88 3.43 6.26 2.70
CA THR A 88 3.45 6.96 1.39
C THR A 88 3.77 8.45 1.56
N ILE A 89 3.25 9.04 2.64
CA ILE A 89 3.50 10.43 3.07
C ILE A 89 4.96 10.68 3.43
N ALA A 90 5.64 9.73 4.08
CA ALA A 90 7.07 9.86 4.38
C ALA A 90 7.92 9.85 3.11
N HIS A 91 7.60 8.98 2.15
CA HIS A 91 8.34 8.93 0.89
C HIS A 91 8.16 10.19 0.05
N LEU A 92 6.94 10.75 0.01
CA LEU A 92 6.67 12.02 -0.69
C LEU A 92 7.27 13.21 0.07
N GLY A 93 7.18 13.23 1.40
CA GLY A 93 7.77 14.25 2.26
C GLY A 93 9.30 14.28 2.19
N ASP A 94 9.95 13.12 2.13
CA ASP A 94 11.40 13.00 1.93
C ASP A 94 11.82 13.65 0.61
N LYS A 95 11.11 13.35 -0.49
CA LYS A 95 11.41 13.94 -1.82
C LYS A 95 11.18 15.45 -1.88
N THR A 96 10.09 15.94 -1.27
CA THR A 96 9.82 17.38 -1.20
C THR A 96 10.86 18.10 -0.34
N ARG A 97 11.30 17.49 0.77
CA ARG A 97 12.35 18.05 1.65
C ARG A 97 13.73 18.00 0.99
N GLU A 98 14.08 16.93 0.29
CA GLU A 98 15.30 16.85 -0.51
C GLU A 98 15.32 17.96 -1.57
N THR A 99 14.21 18.14 -2.30
CA THR A 99 14.08 19.20 -3.32
C THR A 99 14.24 20.59 -2.70
N PHE A 100 13.58 20.86 -1.57
CA PHE A 100 13.69 22.14 -0.88
C PHE A 100 15.11 22.43 -0.36
N MET A 101 15.77 21.43 0.23
CA MET A 101 17.14 21.56 0.75
C MET A 101 18.16 21.83 -0.36
N ILE A 102 18.02 21.17 -1.51
CA ILE A 102 18.83 21.43 -2.71
C ILE A 102 18.58 22.86 -3.22
N GLN A 103 17.33 23.31 -3.25
CA GLN A 103 16.97 24.65 -3.73
C GLN A 103 17.50 25.77 -2.82
N GLN A 104 17.67 25.48 -1.52
CA GLN A 104 18.25 26.40 -0.53
C GLN A 104 19.78 26.24 -0.38
N GLY A 105 20.43 25.39 -1.19
CA GLY A 105 21.89 25.26 -1.22
C GLY A 105 22.50 24.48 -0.06
N PHE A 106 21.73 23.67 0.67
CA PHE A 106 22.25 22.86 1.78
C PHE A 106 22.95 21.58 1.27
N PRO A 107 24.16 21.23 1.78
CA PRO A 107 24.89 20.05 1.33
C PRO A 107 24.23 18.74 1.80
N HIS A 108 24.17 17.76 0.90
CA HIS A 108 23.42 16.49 0.99
C HIS A 108 23.85 15.51 2.12
N LYS A 109 24.66 15.87 3.11
CA LYS A 109 25.12 14.87 4.11
C LYS A 109 24.98 15.32 5.55
N SER A 110 24.04 14.65 6.22
CA SER A 110 24.03 14.17 7.62
C SER A 110 24.26 15.15 8.78
N SER A 111 24.73 16.38 8.54
CA SER A 111 25.16 17.29 9.61
C SER A 111 24.01 18.12 10.21
N VAL A 112 22.86 18.22 9.53
CA VAL A 112 21.69 18.96 10.03
C VAL A 112 20.88 18.11 11.04
N ARG A 113 20.91 16.77 10.89
CA ARG A 113 20.18 15.84 11.75
C ARG A 113 20.62 15.95 13.22
N ASP A 114 21.93 16.08 13.45
CA ASP A 114 22.50 16.11 14.79
C ASP A 114 22.35 17.50 15.46
N ARG A 115 22.28 18.59 14.68
CA ARG A 115 22.08 19.95 15.21
C ARG A 115 20.63 20.28 15.53
N CYS A 116 19.66 19.79 14.75
CA CYS A 116 18.24 20.03 15.04
C CYS A 116 17.73 19.17 16.21
N ALA A 117 18.26 17.97 16.42
CA ALA A 117 17.90 17.11 17.55
C ALA A 117 18.29 17.71 18.92
N ALA A 118 19.31 18.57 18.97
CA ALA A 118 19.74 19.26 20.17
C ALA A 118 18.84 20.45 20.55
N HIS A 119 18.08 21.00 19.61
CA HIS A 119 17.30 22.24 19.80
C HIS A 119 15.78 22.03 19.90
N PHE A 120 15.27 20.86 19.54
CA PHE A 120 13.84 20.59 19.51
C PHE A 120 13.46 19.53 20.55
N THR A 121 12.78 19.98 21.62
CA THR A 121 12.19 19.11 22.63
C THR A 121 11.02 18.33 22.04
N GLY A 122 11.08 17.00 22.16
CA GLY A 122 9.96 16.05 22.15
C GLY A 122 8.97 16.10 20.98
N ASP A 123 8.10 17.11 20.98
CA ASP A 123 6.96 17.24 20.07
C ASP A 123 7.34 17.79 18.69
N SER A 124 8.36 18.64 18.61
CA SER A 124 8.81 19.18 17.32
C SER A 124 9.70 18.19 16.55
N LEU A 125 10.34 17.24 17.25
CA LEU A 125 11.07 16.15 16.60
C LEU A 125 10.12 15.23 15.82
N LEU A 126 8.88 15.04 16.29
CA LEU A 126 7.84 14.29 15.57
C LEU A 126 7.42 14.97 14.26
N LEU A 127 7.50 16.30 14.19
CA LEU A 127 7.29 17.05 12.95
C LEU A 127 8.52 16.97 12.02
N VAL A 128 9.73 16.88 12.57
CA VAL A 128 10.98 16.69 11.81
C VAL A 128 11.11 15.26 11.29
N GLU A 129 10.73 14.24 12.06
CA GLU A 129 10.69 12.80 11.72
C GLU A 129 9.48 12.42 10.85
N GLY A 130 9.15 13.26 9.87
CA GLY A 130 8.01 13.09 8.96
C GLY A 130 7.74 11.62 8.59
N GLY A 131 6.75 11.01 9.24
CA GLY A 131 6.12 9.75 8.84
C GLY A 131 6.99 8.48 8.80
N ALA A 132 8.21 8.48 9.33
CA ALA A 132 8.98 7.25 9.47
C ALA A 132 8.35 6.41 10.59
N ARG A 133 7.75 5.25 10.27
CA ARG A 133 7.32 4.32 11.33
C ARG A 133 8.59 3.89 12.05
N ARG A 134 8.66 4.16 13.36
CA ARG A 134 9.78 3.80 14.26
C ARG A 134 10.40 2.48 13.84
N GLY A 135 11.71 2.49 13.62
CA GLY A 135 12.49 1.32 13.21
C GLY A 135 12.12 0.08 14.03
N GLY A 136 11.58 -0.93 13.35
CA GLY A 136 11.19 -2.21 13.91
C GLY A 136 11.39 -3.32 12.88
N SER A 137 11.36 -4.59 13.30
CA SER A 137 11.48 -5.71 12.36
C SER A 137 10.33 -5.71 11.33
N ARG A 138 10.52 -6.35 10.17
CA ARG A 138 9.45 -6.53 9.16
C ARG A 138 8.17 -7.11 9.80
N GLN A 139 8.34 -7.98 10.78
CA GLN A 139 7.26 -8.61 11.51
C GLN A 139 6.52 -7.64 12.44
N ALA A 140 7.20 -6.68 13.05
CA ALA A 140 6.55 -5.65 13.87
C ALA A 140 5.63 -4.77 13.02
N ARG A 141 6.08 -4.37 11.82
CA ARG A 141 5.28 -3.59 10.86
C ARG A 141 4.06 -4.35 10.36
N TRP A 142 4.25 -5.64 10.06
CA TRP A 142 3.15 -6.51 9.66
C TRP A 142 2.07 -6.59 10.74
N ARG A 143 2.48 -6.78 12.00
CA ARG A 143 1.58 -6.86 13.15
C ARG A 143 0.84 -5.55 13.42
N GLU A 144 1.41 -4.41 13.08
CA GLU A 144 0.74 -3.10 13.21
C GLU A 144 -0.50 -3.01 12.30
N VAL A 145 -0.42 -3.53 11.07
CA VAL A 145 -1.50 -3.48 10.08
C VAL A 145 -2.48 -4.64 10.28
N PHE A 146 -1.97 -5.86 10.44
CA PHE A 146 -2.79 -7.07 10.45
C PHE A 146 -3.16 -7.57 11.84
N GLY A 147 -2.64 -6.94 12.90
CA GLY A 147 -2.89 -7.28 14.29
C GLY A 147 -1.89 -8.27 14.87
N VAL A 148 -1.94 -8.42 16.20
CA VAL A 148 -1.08 -9.30 16.98
C VAL A 148 -1.87 -10.55 17.39
N GLY A 149 -1.30 -11.73 17.18
CA GLY A 149 -1.86 -12.99 17.66
C GLY A 149 -3.06 -13.52 16.87
N GLY A 150 -3.13 -14.85 16.80
CA GLY A 150 -4.13 -15.59 16.05
C GLY A 150 -3.54 -16.41 14.91
N PRO A 151 -4.30 -17.39 14.39
CA PRO A 151 -3.89 -18.19 13.25
C PRO A 151 -3.82 -17.34 11.97
N VAL A 152 -2.96 -17.76 11.02
CA VAL A 152 -2.61 -16.99 9.81
C VAL A 152 -3.84 -16.57 8.98
N TRP A 153 -4.89 -17.39 8.95
CA TRP A 153 -6.13 -17.08 8.24
C TRP A 153 -6.86 -15.84 8.77
N TYR A 154 -6.62 -15.41 10.01
CA TYR A 154 -7.19 -14.17 10.54
C TYR A 154 -6.67 -12.91 9.82
N HIS A 155 -5.46 -12.99 9.26
CA HIS A 155 -4.90 -11.90 8.46
C HIS A 155 -5.63 -11.72 7.11
N LEU A 156 -6.27 -12.78 6.61
CA LEU A 156 -7.02 -12.78 5.36
C LEU A 156 -8.45 -12.24 5.54
N LEU A 157 -8.99 -12.27 6.75
CA LEU A 157 -10.34 -11.79 7.02
C LEU A 157 -10.39 -10.25 7.05
N PRO A 158 -11.42 -9.63 6.44
CA PRO A 158 -11.70 -8.21 6.55
C PRO A 158 -12.34 -7.90 7.91
N LEU A 159 -11.62 -8.21 8.98
CA LEU A 159 -11.96 -7.89 10.35
C LEU A 159 -10.94 -6.92 10.94
N SER A 160 -11.38 -6.12 11.91
CA SER A 160 -10.50 -5.22 12.64
C SER A 160 -9.32 -6.00 13.26
N PRO A 161 -8.07 -5.50 13.10
CA PRO A 161 -6.90 -6.15 13.66
C PRO A 161 -6.94 -6.09 15.19
N ARG A 162 -6.63 -7.21 15.86
CA ARG A 162 -6.45 -7.25 17.33
C ARG A 162 -5.20 -6.46 17.70
N ARG A 163 -5.37 -5.42 18.51
CA ARG A 163 -4.25 -4.65 19.08
C ARG A 163 -3.97 -5.15 20.49
N SER A 164 -2.70 -5.26 20.87
CA SER A 164 -2.33 -5.48 22.27
C SER A 164 -2.76 -4.26 23.09
N GLU A 165 -3.39 -4.48 24.25
CA GLU A 165 -4.02 -3.42 25.06
C GLU A 165 -3.08 -2.27 25.48
N GLY A 166 -1.75 -2.43 25.38
CA GLY A 166 -0.78 -1.37 25.66
C GLY A 166 -0.72 -0.21 24.65
N GLY A 167 -1.38 -0.30 23.48
CA GLY A 167 -1.33 0.74 22.44
C GLY A 167 -2.49 1.74 22.43
N SER A 168 -3.48 1.59 23.33
CA SER A 168 -4.73 2.36 23.26
C SER A 168 -4.64 3.80 23.78
N LYS A 169 -3.52 4.21 24.40
CA LYS A 169 -3.42 5.53 25.06
C LYS A 169 -3.00 6.71 24.16
N ALA A 170 -2.77 6.52 22.85
CA ALA A 170 -2.19 7.56 22.01
C ALA A 170 -3.13 8.18 20.95
N GLN A 171 -4.47 8.00 21.03
CA GLN A 171 -5.41 8.57 20.05
C GLN A 171 -6.66 9.24 20.64
N SER A 172 -6.58 9.76 21.87
CA SER A 172 -7.66 10.59 22.44
C SER A 172 -7.10 11.83 23.13
N THR A 173 -6.70 12.81 22.34
CA THR A 173 -6.72 14.25 22.66
C THR A 173 -6.78 15.01 21.35
#